data_AF-A0A5C5YG54-F1
#
_entry.id   AF-A0A5C5YG54-F1
#
_cell.length_a   1.000
_cell.length_b   1.000
_cell.length_c   1.000
_cell.angle_alpha   90.00
_cell.angle_beta   90.00
_cell.angle_gamma   90.00
#
_symmetry.space_group_name_H-M   'P 1'
#
loop_
_entity.id
_entity.type
_entity.pdbx_description
1 polymer ?
#
loop_
_entity_poly.entity_id
_entity_poly.type
_entity_poly.pdbx_seq_one_letter_code
_entity_poly.pdbx_strand_id
1 'polypeptide(L)'
;MSTLRAIKMLLTLRCEESARLLSDASFRSLSPVERWSVRLHQVSCKRCRQLASQLSQIDQAARSRVSQAQQMPDEMRQRIARSVAQARGTQAHGDDA
;
A
#
# COMPACT_ATOMS: atom_id res chain seq x y z
N MET A 1 23.85 -17.69 1.45
CA MET A 1 23.87 -16.29 0.97
C MET A 1 24.77 -15.50 1.91
N SER A 2 25.86 -14.92 1.39
CA SER A 2 26.97 -14.43 2.20
C SER A 2 26.59 -13.18 3.01
N THR A 3 26.67 -13.29 4.34
CA THR A 3 26.34 -12.25 5.34
C THR A 3 27.02 -10.91 5.08
N LEU A 4 28.15 -10.92 4.38
CA LEU A 4 28.91 -9.75 3.96
C LEU A 4 28.13 -8.78 3.07
N ARG A 5 27.23 -9.25 2.19
CA ARG A 5 26.39 -8.36 1.37
C ARG A 5 25.37 -7.61 2.21
N ALA A 6 24.75 -8.29 3.18
CA ALA A 6 23.78 -7.70 4.09
C ALA A 6 24.43 -6.63 4.98
N ILE A 7 25.64 -6.89 5.49
CA ILE A 7 26.41 -5.94 6.31
C ILE A 7 26.87 -4.72 5.48
N LYS A 8 27.32 -4.93 4.24
CA LYS A 8 27.70 -3.83 3.34
C LYS A 8 26.51 -2.94 3.01
N MET A 9 25.38 -3.54 2.64
CA MET A 9 24.13 -2.80 2.39
C MET A 9 23.68 -2.03 3.65
N LEU A 10 23.92 -2.58 4.85
CA LEU A 10 23.68 -1.94 6.15
C LEU A 10 24.45 -0.63 6.38
N LEU A 11 25.73 -0.63 6.02
CA LEU A 11 26.64 0.52 6.20
C LEU A 11 26.48 1.55 5.08
N THR A 12 25.93 1.17 3.92
CA THR A 12 25.77 2.06 2.76
C THR A 12 24.34 2.47 2.46
N LEU A 13 23.33 1.93 3.15
CA LEU A 13 21.93 2.32 2.92
C LEU A 13 21.75 3.79 3.31
N ARG A 14 21.55 4.64 2.31
CA ARG A 14 21.26 6.06 2.53
C ARG A 14 19.83 6.23 3.00
N CYS A 15 19.57 7.31 3.75
CA CYS A 15 18.21 7.64 4.21
C CYS A 15 17.21 7.71 3.03
N GLU A 16 17.65 8.19 1.86
CA GLU A 16 16.82 8.25 0.65
C GLU A 16 16.44 6.86 0.12
N GLU A 17 17.39 5.92 0.12
CA GLU A 17 17.14 4.55 -0.34
C GLU A 17 16.26 3.78 0.65
N SER A 18 16.47 4.01 1.95
CA SER A 18 15.58 3.54 3.01
C SER A 18 14.15 4.08 2.83
N ALA A 19 13.99 5.37 2.53
CA ALA A 19 12.70 5.99 2.27
C ALA A 19 12.03 5.42 1.00
N ARG A 20 12.79 5.18 -0.07
CA ARG A 20 12.29 4.51 -1.28
C ARG A 20 11.79 3.10 -0.99
N LEU A 21 12.58 2.28 -0.28
CA LEU A 21 12.17 0.92 0.11
C LEU A 21 10.94 0.92 1.03
N LEU A 22 10.83 1.90 1.93
CA LEU A 22 9.66 2.10 2.78
C LEU A 22 8.40 2.43 1.97
N SER A 23 8.51 3.29 0.96
CA SER A 23 7.41 3.59 0.06
C SER A 23 7.04 2.39 -0.80
N ASP A 24 8.04 1.67 -1.34
CA ASP A 24 7.84 0.45 -2.13
C ASP A 24 7.10 -0.63 -1.34
N ALA A 25 7.36 -0.76 -0.04
CA ALA A 25 6.70 -1.73 0.82
C ALA A 25 5.17 -1.59 0.85
N SER A 26 4.64 -0.40 0.51
CA SER A 26 3.21 -0.14 0.41
C SER A 26 2.58 -0.67 -0.87
N PHE A 27 3.37 -0.87 -1.93
CA PHE A 27 2.89 -1.31 -3.25
C PHE A 27 3.32 -2.74 -3.59
N ARG A 28 4.47 -3.18 -3.08
CA ARG A 28 5.05 -4.51 -3.34
C ARG A 28 5.56 -5.16 -2.06
N SER A 29 5.63 -6.49 -2.08
CA SER A 29 6.35 -7.22 -1.03
C SER A 29 7.86 -7.01 -1.16
N LEU A 30 8.49 -6.48 -0.12
CA LEU A 30 9.95 -6.45 -0.02
C LEU A 30 10.51 -7.86 0.16
N SER A 31 11.68 -8.11 -0.44
CA SER A 31 12.47 -9.31 -0.19
C SER A 31 12.93 -9.35 1.28
N PRO A 32 13.26 -10.55 1.82
CA PRO A 32 13.73 -10.68 3.19
C PRO A 32 14.94 -9.79 3.49
N VAL A 33 15.87 -9.65 2.54
CA VAL A 33 17.08 -8.82 2.71
C VAL A 33 16.72 -7.35 2.79
N GLU A 34 15.92 -6.83 1.86
CA GLU A 34 15.45 -5.42 1.88
C GLU A 34 14.73 -5.11 3.21
N ARG A 35 13.87 -6.02 3.67
CA ARG A 35 13.15 -5.87 4.93
C ARG A 35 14.10 -5.77 6.14
N TRP A 36 15.14 -6.61 6.18
CA TRP A 36 16.13 -6.56 7.25
C TRP A 36 17.01 -5.31 7.18
N SER A 37 17.42 -4.89 5.99
CA SER A 37 18.21 -3.66 5.78
C SER A 37 17.46 -2.42 6.27
N VAL A 38 16.19 -2.28 5.90
CA VAL A 38 15.34 -1.16 6.35
C VAL A 38 15.11 -1.20 7.86
N ARG A 39 14.81 -2.37 8.43
CA ARG A 39 14.64 -2.53 9.89
C ARG A 39 15.88 -2.11 10.65
N LEU A 40 17.06 -2.56 10.24
CA LEU A 40 18.30 -2.21 10.95
C LEU A 40 18.65 -0.73 10.78
N HIS A 41 18.39 -0.13 9.61
CA HIS A 41 18.58 1.31 9.42
C HIS A 41 17.63 2.15 10.29
N GLN A 42 16.39 1.72 10.53
CA GLN A 42 15.47 2.41 11.45
C GLN A 42 15.91 2.34 12.92
N VAL A 43 16.70 1.33 13.29
CA VAL A 43 17.30 1.23 14.63
C VAL A 43 18.33 2.34 14.84
N SER A 44 19.16 2.62 13.83
CA SER A 44 20.22 3.64 13.92
C SER A 44 19.78 5.06 13.50
N CYS A 45 18.74 5.20 12.67
CA CYS A 45 18.29 6.48 12.13
C CYS A 45 16.89 6.87 12.65
N LYS A 46 16.84 7.89 13.54
CA LYS A 46 15.59 8.40 14.11
C LYS A 46 14.63 8.95 13.06
N ARG A 47 15.13 9.60 12.01
CA ARG A 47 14.31 10.18 10.92
C ARG A 47 13.60 9.09 10.13
N CYS A 48 14.30 8.04 9.74
CA CYS A 48 13.69 6.90 9.03
C CYS A 48 12.69 6.13 9.91
N ARG A 49 12.93 6.07 11.23
CA ARG A 49 11.95 5.52 12.18
C ARG A 49 10.66 6.35 12.23
N GLN A 50 10.79 7.68 12.27
CA GLN A 50 9.65 8.58 12.26
C GLN A 50 8.85 8.47 10.96
N LEU A 51 9.54 8.43 9.81
CA LEU A 51 8.90 8.22 8.51
C LEU A 51 8.10 6.90 8.46
N ALA A 52 8.69 5.81 8.96
CA ALA A 52 8.01 4.52 9.00
C ALA A 52 6.72 4.57 9.85
N SER A 53 6.76 5.26 10.99
CA SER A 53 5.57 5.47 11.82
C SER A 53 4.48 6.29 11.09
N GLN A 54 4.86 7.36 10.40
CA GLN A 54 3.93 8.19 9.63
C GLN A 54 3.27 7.40 8.49
N LEU A 55 4.06 6.64 7.72
CA LEU A 55 3.52 5.80 6.65
C LEU A 55 2.59 4.71 7.18
N SER A 56 2.92 4.11 8.32
CA SER A 56 2.03 3.13 8.96
C SER A 56 0.70 3.73 9.39
N GLN A 57 0.69 4.97 9.89
CA GLN A 57 -0.54 5.67 10.26
C GLN A 57 -1.40 5.97 9.04
N ILE A 58 -0.78 6.39 7.94
CA ILE A 58 -1.48 6.64 6.66
C ILE A 58 -2.09 5.35 6.13
N ASP A 59 -1.33 4.25 6.10
CA ASP A 59 -1.83 2.93 5.65
C ASP A 59 -2.99 2.46 6.52
N GLN A 60 -2.89 2.61 7.84
CA GLN A 60 -3.96 2.23 8.76
C GLN A 60 -5.23 3.08 8.54
N ALA A 61 -5.09 4.40 8.35
CA ALA A 61 -6.20 5.30 8.07
C ALA A 61 -6.84 5.03 6.69
N ALA A 62 -6.03 4.66 5.69
CA ALA A 62 -6.54 4.25 4.38
C ALA A 62 -7.33 2.94 4.48
N ARG A 63 -6.78 1.93 5.17
CA ARG A 63 -7.44 0.64 5.39
C ARG A 63 -8.74 0.77 6.17
N SER A 64 -8.77 1.60 7.22
CA SER A 64 -9.99 1.79 8.02
C SER A 64 -11.13 2.41 7.21
N ARG A 65 -10.81 3.34 6.30
CA ARG A 65 -11.79 3.92 5.36
C ARG A 65 -12.28 2.90 4.34
N VAL A 66 -11.39 2.07 3.80
CA VAL A 66 -11.76 0.99 2.88
C VAL A 66 -12.66 -0.03 3.58
N SER A 67 -12.33 -0.44 4.80
CA SER A 67 -13.18 -1.37 5.58
C SER A 67 -14.56 -0.79 5.89
N GLN A 68 -14.62 0.51 6.19
CA GLN A 68 -15.90 1.21 6.41
C GLN A 68 -16.73 1.29 5.13
N ALA A 69 -16.10 1.53 3.97
CA ALA A 69 -16.78 1.48 2.68
C ALA A 69 -17.27 0.07 2.32
N GLN A 70 -16.56 -0.98 2.74
CA GLN A 70 -16.98 -2.37 2.53
C GLN A 70 -18.15 -2.80 3.42
N GLN A 71 -18.35 -2.13 4.57
CA GLN A 71 -19.55 -2.23 5.42
C GLN A 71 -20.75 -1.46 4.84
N MET A 72 -20.85 -1.39 3.51
CA MET A 72 -22.03 -0.86 2.85
C MET A 72 -23.26 -1.73 3.22
N PRO A 73 -24.35 -1.13 3.74
CA PRO A 73 -25.60 -1.84 4.00
C PRO A 73 -26.09 -2.55 2.73
N ASP A 74 -26.60 -3.77 2.85
CA ASP A 74 -27.01 -4.58 1.70
C ASP A 74 -28.03 -3.85 0.81
N GLU A 75 -28.89 -3.02 1.40
CA GLU A 75 -29.84 -2.20 0.67
C GLU A 75 -29.17 -1.20 -0.28
N MET A 76 -28.07 -0.57 0.15
CA MET A 76 -27.31 0.36 -0.69
C MET A 76 -26.59 -0.38 -1.81
N ARG A 77 -26.07 -1.59 -1.53
CA ARG A 77 -25.45 -2.46 -2.54
C ARG A 77 -26.47 -2.90 -3.60
N GLN A 78 -27.69 -3.25 -3.19
CA GLN A 78 -28.79 -3.59 -4.09
C GLN A 78 -29.26 -2.41 -4.93
N ARG A 79 -29.25 -1.18 -4.39
CA ARG A 79 -29.56 0.03 -5.16
C ARG A 79 -28.50 0.29 -6.25
N ILE A 80 -27.22 0.25 -5.89
CA ILE A 80 -26.13 0.43 -6.86
C ILE A 80 -26.17 -0.66 -7.94
N ALA A 81 -26.37 -1.93 -7.56
CA ALA A 81 -26.49 -3.03 -8.51
C ALA A 81 -27.64 -2.81 -9.52
N ARG A 82 -28.80 -2.34 -9.05
CA ARG A 82 -29.93 -2.00 -9.93
C ARG A 82 -29.62 -0.84 -10.88
N SER A 83 -29.01 0.23 -10.38
CA SER A 83 -28.61 1.38 -11.22
C SER A 83 -27.58 1.00 -12.28
N VAL A 84 -26.59 0.15 -11.94
CA VAL A 84 -25.58 -0.35 -12.89
C VAL A 84 -26.20 -1.29 -13.92
N ALA A 85 -27.13 -2.16 -13.52
CA ALA A 85 -27.84 -3.05 -14.46
C ALA A 85 -28.71 -2.26 -15.46
N GLN A 86 -29.40 -1.21 -14.99
CA GLN A 86 -30.18 -0.32 -15.85
C GLN A 86 -29.30 0.45 -16.83
N ALA A 87 -28.17 1.00 -16.38
CA ALA A 87 -27.24 1.73 -17.23
C ALA A 87 -26.57 0.85 -18.32
N ARG A 88 -26.32 -0.43 -18.00
CA ARG A 88 -25.84 -1.41 -18.99
C ARG A 88 -26.92 -1.81 -20.00
N GLY A 89 -28.16 -1.91 -19.56
CA GLY A 89 -29.30 -2.21 -20.45
C GLY A 89 -29.60 -1.08 -21.44
N THR A 90 -29.43 0.18 -21.06
CA THR A 90 -29.62 1.33 -21.96
C THR A 90 -28.48 1.53 -22.96
N GLN A 91 -27.26 1.05 -22.68
CA GLN A 91 -26.15 1.08 -23.63
C GLN A 91 -26.31 0.09 -24.80
N ALA A 92 -27.11 -0.96 -24.65
CA ALA A 92 -27.37 -1.94 -25.72
C ALA A 92 -28.42 -1.48 -26.75
N HIS A 93 -29.04 -0.31 -26.57
CA HIS A 93 -30.12 0.21 -27.43
C HIS A 93 -29.73 1.50 -28.17
N GLY A 94 -28.42 1.84 -28.22
CA GLY A 94 -27.92 3.08 -28.81
C GLY A 94 -26.87 2.93 -29.92
N ASP A 95 -26.57 1.71 -30.37
CA ASP A 95 -25.56 1.42 -31.42
C ASP A 95 -26.17 1.08 -32.79
N ASP A 96 -27.46 1.39 -33.01
CA ASP A 96 -28.14 1.32 -34.31
C ASP A 96 -28.52 2.74 -34.78
N ALA A 97 -27.51 3.53 -35.18
CA ALA A 97 -27.70 4.79 -35.91
C ALA A 97 -26.59 5.00 -36.95
#